data_AF-A0AAF0ML09-F1
#
_entry.id   AF-A0AAF0ML09-F1
#
_cell.length_a   1.000
_cell.length_b   1.000
_cell.length_c   1.000
_cell.angle_alpha   90.00
_cell.angle_beta   90.00
_cell.angle_gamma   90.00
#
_symmetry.space_group_name_H-M   'P 1'
#
loop_
_entity.id
_entity.type
_entity.pdbx_description
1 polymer ?
#
loop_
_entity_poly.entity_id
_entity_poly.type
_entity_poly.pdbx_seq_one_letter_code
_entity_poly.pdbx_strand_id
1 'polypeptide(L)'
;MSINGPAHKGQVGEPGHGGHFAHARHDDTDVLLAFAEQDKWGQVNIDVGSRTPWGAADSAEHVAPGLVIVGTGSHGGVKLSPERNAAIPAPLRNRSGWYNEDGERYIPEAFHADAYTKVRWGTGQTRTAEDIRTNALEYLRDQYPDQYEKATGESILPGQSVERDKQLWKQAHENDFVFAGSATAETEPDHVVVKGRVAATGETGEFLVPRSEYNTVIDRSKFIIDPTKYRQLPPKQDETPKGPVLNTYDLSGLASAPLTSPARSALEKDLRQRWRDADGNVRTLREIIERDGVTERTVIQEGGKRGYGLSQGSSFLRVSAATWKALDMIPDGRSESSKAYEKVSSLDARIEKAAFQDRQALRDKRAAAYEEYSALRETELAEERPRWEAAAEQKKAAQAARERAATIRP
;
A
#
# COMPACT_ATOMS: atom_id res chain seq x y z
N MET A 1 1.37 44.36 88.70
CA MET A 1 2.66 44.82 89.25
C MET A 1 3.53 45.22 88.07
N SER A 2 3.78 46.53 87.95
CA SER A 2 4.71 47.14 87.00
C SER A 2 6.13 46.69 87.25
N ILE A 3 6.96 46.65 86.20
CA ILE A 3 8.22 47.43 86.06
C ILE A 3 8.76 47.20 84.63
N ASN A 4 8.77 48.25 83.78
CA ASN A 4 9.94 49.08 83.40
C ASN A 4 11.03 48.26 82.68
N GLY A 5 11.25 48.34 81.35
CA GLY A 5 11.78 49.48 80.57
C GLY A 5 13.33 49.41 80.52
N PRO A 6 14.07 50.10 79.61
CA PRO A 6 13.78 50.57 78.26
C PRO A 6 14.94 50.37 77.23
N ALA A 7 14.57 50.54 75.95
CA ALA A 7 15.25 51.16 74.79
C ALA A 7 16.79 51.33 74.67
N HIS A 8 17.29 51.00 73.46
CA HIS A 8 18.15 51.87 72.63
C HIS A 8 17.90 51.52 71.13
N LYS A 9 17.21 52.36 70.35
CA LYS A 9 17.76 53.29 69.31
C LYS A 9 18.98 52.70 68.58
N GLY A 10 18.99 52.40 67.28
CA GLY A 10 18.12 52.72 66.15
C GLY A 10 19.04 52.92 64.93
N GLN A 11 18.67 52.44 63.73
CA GLN A 11 18.74 53.23 62.48
C GLN A 11 18.12 52.46 61.30
N VAL A 12 16.90 52.89 60.99
CA VAL A 12 16.26 53.11 59.68
C VAL A 12 16.85 52.47 58.41
N GLY A 13 16.00 51.64 57.79
CA GLY A 13 15.92 51.37 56.36
C GLY A 13 14.49 50.89 56.04
N GLU A 14 13.56 51.83 55.88
CA GLU A 14 12.19 51.63 55.38
C GLU A 14 12.16 51.64 53.83
N PRO A 15 11.02 51.36 53.15
CA PRO A 15 10.02 50.34 53.43
C PRO A 15 9.57 49.60 52.14
N GLY A 16 9.04 48.39 52.26
CA GLY A 16 8.37 47.69 51.16
C GLY A 16 7.14 46.97 51.66
N HIS A 17 6.00 47.67 51.67
CA HIS A 17 4.65 47.12 51.90
C HIS A 17 4.41 45.98 50.89
N GLY A 18 3.92 44.80 51.28
CA GLY A 18 2.60 44.59 51.85
C GLY A 18 1.64 44.18 50.73
N GLY A 19 1.29 42.89 50.64
CA GLY A 19 0.40 42.39 49.59
C GLY A 19 -0.20 41.03 49.95
N HIS A 20 -1.45 41.06 50.40
CA HIS A 20 -2.34 39.93 50.66
C HIS A 20 -2.23 38.79 49.64
N PHE A 21 -2.02 37.57 50.11
CA PHE A 21 -2.33 36.37 49.33
C PHE A 21 -3.85 36.16 49.34
N ALA A 22 -4.49 36.51 48.22
CA ALA A 22 -5.85 36.07 47.92
C ALA A 22 -5.81 34.56 47.64
N HIS A 23 -6.30 33.75 48.58
CA HIS A 23 -6.72 32.40 48.25
C HIS A 23 -7.92 32.50 47.32
N ALA A 24 -7.70 32.29 46.01
CA ALA A 24 -8.77 31.85 45.13
C ALA A 24 -9.24 30.49 45.67
N ARG A 25 -10.43 30.48 46.28
CA ARG A 25 -11.14 29.24 46.57
C ARG A 25 -11.43 28.58 45.23
N HIS A 26 -10.63 27.57 44.87
CA HIS A 26 -11.19 26.47 44.11
C HIS A 26 -12.36 25.97 44.97
N ASP A 27 -13.57 26.06 44.45
CA ASP A 27 -14.78 25.69 45.16
C ASP A 27 -14.62 24.21 45.57
N ASP A 28 -14.74 23.87 46.86
CA ASP A 28 -14.54 22.50 47.35
C ASP A 28 -15.43 21.50 46.59
N THR A 29 -16.53 21.98 46.02
CA THR A 29 -17.44 21.27 45.12
C THR A 29 -16.76 20.77 43.84
N ASP A 30 -15.92 21.58 43.18
CA ASP A 30 -15.22 21.20 41.95
C ASP A 30 -14.17 20.11 42.20
N VAL A 31 -13.50 20.21 43.36
CA VAL A 31 -12.51 19.22 43.80
C VAL A 31 -13.19 17.90 44.15
N LEU A 32 -14.30 17.94 44.89
CA LEU A 32 -15.09 16.74 45.24
C LEU A 32 -15.73 16.09 44.01
N LEU A 33 -16.20 16.87 43.02
CA LEU A 33 -16.71 16.37 41.75
C LEU A 33 -15.60 15.69 40.93
N ALA A 34 -14.40 16.29 40.88
CA ALA A 34 -13.26 15.68 40.20
C ALA A 34 -12.84 14.34 40.84
N PHE A 35 -12.85 14.23 42.18
CA PHE A 35 -12.60 12.97 42.87
C PHE A 35 -13.70 11.92 42.61
N ALA A 36 -14.98 12.33 42.64
CA ALA A 36 -16.10 11.42 42.35
C ALA A 36 -16.10 10.93 40.89
N GLU A 37 -15.73 11.77 39.92
CA GLU A 37 -15.55 11.36 38.52
C GLU A 37 -14.35 10.43 38.34
N GLN A 38 -13.26 10.68 39.08
CA GLN A 38 -12.07 9.81 39.06
C GLN A 38 -12.36 8.43 39.67
N ASP A 39 -13.14 8.37 40.75
CA ASP A 39 -13.56 7.09 41.36
C ASP A 39 -14.49 6.29 40.43
N LYS A 40 -15.29 6.97 39.61
CA LYS A 40 -16.18 6.34 38.63
C LYS A 40 -15.45 5.90 37.35
N TRP A 41 -14.59 6.76 36.81
CA TRP A 41 -14.01 6.58 35.49
C TRP A 41 -12.55 6.13 35.50
N GLY A 42 -11.95 5.96 36.67
CA GLY A 42 -10.57 5.54 36.82
C GLY A 42 -9.56 6.57 36.27
N GLN A 43 -8.33 6.11 36.07
CA GLN A 43 -7.23 6.92 35.54
C GLN A 43 -6.54 6.22 34.37
N VAL A 44 -5.89 7.03 33.53
CA VAL A 44 -5.02 6.57 32.46
C VAL A 44 -3.67 7.24 32.68
N ASN A 45 -2.65 6.46 32.99
CA ASN A 45 -1.30 6.98 33.22
C ASN A 45 -0.51 6.96 31.92
N ILE A 46 -0.76 7.96 31.07
CA ILE A 46 -0.06 8.17 29.80
C ILE A 46 0.46 9.60 29.76
N ASP A 47 1.78 9.72 29.63
CA ASP A 47 2.50 10.99 29.52
C ASP A 47 3.36 11.02 28.25
N VAL A 48 3.92 12.19 27.93
CA VAL A 48 4.92 12.34 26.86
C VAL A 48 6.06 11.33 27.05
N GLY A 49 6.41 10.62 25.98
CA GLY A 49 7.39 9.53 25.95
C GLY A 49 6.80 8.14 26.21
N SER A 50 5.53 8.04 26.63
CA SER A 50 4.87 6.74 26.84
C SER A 50 4.72 5.97 25.54
N ARG A 51 4.80 4.64 25.62
CA ARG A 51 4.61 3.77 24.45
C ARG A 51 3.13 3.67 24.08
N THR A 52 2.81 4.08 22.87
CA THR A 52 1.47 3.94 22.24
C THR A 52 1.55 2.95 21.08
N PRO A 53 0.40 2.51 20.51
CA PRO A 53 0.39 1.71 19.29
C PRO A 53 1.08 2.38 18.09
N TRP A 54 1.21 3.71 18.09
CA TRP A 54 1.77 4.50 16.98
C TRP A 54 3.20 4.99 17.22
N GLY A 55 3.81 4.63 18.36
CA GLY A 55 5.14 5.08 18.75
C GLY A 55 5.15 5.74 20.12
N ALA A 56 6.25 6.41 20.46
CA ALA A 56 6.32 7.20 21.69
C ALA A 56 5.40 8.42 21.57
N ALA A 57 4.62 8.72 22.61
CA ALA A 57 3.76 9.89 22.65
C ALA A 57 4.61 11.17 22.64
N ASP A 58 4.40 12.04 21.67
CA ASP A 58 4.97 13.39 21.64
C ASP A 58 4.08 14.39 22.40
N SER A 59 2.78 14.10 22.48
CA SER A 59 1.82 14.83 23.31
C SER A 59 0.85 13.87 24.02
N ALA A 60 0.40 14.28 25.21
CA ALA A 60 -0.64 13.59 25.98
C ALA A 60 -1.51 14.63 26.69
N GLU A 61 -2.77 14.75 26.27
CA GLU A 61 -3.76 15.66 26.85
C GLU A 61 -4.77 14.86 27.67
N HIS A 62 -4.78 15.09 28.98
CA HIS A 62 -5.74 14.48 29.91
C HIS A 62 -7.02 15.31 29.92
N VAL A 63 -7.97 14.91 29.07
CA VAL A 63 -9.20 15.66 28.81
C VAL A 63 -10.22 15.51 29.95
N ALA A 64 -10.31 14.32 30.52
CA ALA A 64 -11.18 13.99 31.66
C ALA A 64 -10.62 12.78 32.42
N PRO A 65 -11.06 12.52 33.66
CA PRO A 65 -10.64 11.31 34.38
C PRO A 65 -10.87 10.07 33.53
N GLY A 66 -9.82 9.28 33.30
CA GLY A 66 -9.87 8.06 32.50
C GLY A 66 -9.87 8.25 30.98
N LEU A 67 -9.63 9.46 30.46
CA LEU A 67 -9.59 9.75 29.01
C LEU A 67 -8.39 10.63 28.65
N VAL A 68 -7.52 10.13 27.77
CA VAL A 68 -6.32 10.84 27.29
C VAL A 68 -6.27 10.85 25.77
N ILE A 69 -6.06 12.01 25.18
CA ILE A 69 -5.75 12.15 23.76
C ILE A 69 -4.24 12.17 23.61
N VAL A 70 -3.69 11.33 22.73
CA VAL A 70 -2.25 11.25 22.47
C VAL A 70 -1.94 11.64 21.03
N GLY A 71 -0.83 12.33 20.84
CA GLY A 71 -0.23 12.58 19.53
C GLY A 71 1.18 12.02 19.47
N THR A 72 1.58 11.63 18.26
CA THR A 72 2.93 11.22 17.86
C THR A 72 3.31 11.97 16.59
N GLY A 73 4.58 11.92 16.17
CA GLY A 73 5.11 12.71 15.05
C GLY A 73 4.40 12.53 13.70
N SER A 74 3.59 11.48 13.53
CA SER A 74 2.80 11.26 12.31
C SER A 74 1.34 10.85 12.53
N HIS A 75 0.92 10.58 13.75
CA HIS A 75 -0.39 9.97 14.05
C HIS A 75 -0.78 10.21 15.52
N GLY A 76 -2.01 9.90 15.92
CA GLY A 76 -2.47 9.93 17.30
C GLY A 76 -3.70 9.07 17.55
N GLY A 77 -4.29 9.26 18.72
CA GLY A 77 -5.55 8.61 19.09
C GLY A 77 -5.97 8.89 20.51
N VAL A 78 -6.95 8.13 20.98
CA VAL A 78 -7.53 8.26 22.33
C VAL A 78 -7.27 7.00 23.13
N LYS A 79 -6.89 7.15 24.39
CA LYS A 79 -6.82 6.09 25.37
C LYS A 79 -7.91 6.26 26.42
N LEU A 80 -8.71 5.20 26.61
CA LEU A 80 -9.64 5.08 27.71
C LEU A 80 -9.10 4.17 28.82
N SER A 81 -9.49 4.49 30.05
CA SER A 81 -9.44 3.60 31.20
C SER A 81 -10.34 2.37 30.97
N PRO A 82 -10.11 1.26 31.68
CA PRO A 82 -10.99 0.10 31.64
C PRO A 82 -12.47 0.45 31.89
N GLU A 83 -12.74 1.36 32.82
CA GLU A 83 -14.09 1.78 33.24
C GLU A 83 -14.80 2.56 32.13
N ARG A 84 -14.14 3.57 31.54
CA ARG A 84 -14.71 4.31 30.39
C ARG A 84 -14.89 3.40 29.19
N ASN A 85 -13.92 2.52 28.95
CA ASN A 85 -14.00 1.58 27.83
C ASN A 85 -15.15 0.58 28.02
N ALA A 86 -15.42 0.15 29.25
CA ALA A 86 -16.53 -0.75 29.58
C ALA A 86 -17.92 -0.11 29.38
N ALA A 87 -18.02 1.22 29.40
CA ALA A 87 -19.25 1.94 29.11
C ALA A 87 -19.58 2.03 27.60
N ILE A 88 -18.61 1.84 26.71
CA ILE A 88 -18.86 1.79 25.26
C ILE A 88 -19.54 0.47 24.90
N PRO A 89 -20.62 0.45 24.10
CA PRO A 89 -21.26 -0.79 23.65
C PRO A 89 -20.28 -1.78 23.03
N ALA A 90 -20.42 -3.07 23.38
CA ALA A 90 -19.47 -4.11 22.97
C ALA A 90 -19.17 -4.16 21.45
N PRO A 91 -20.13 -3.94 20.53
CA PRO A 91 -19.85 -3.94 19.08
C PRO A 91 -18.87 -2.86 18.60
N LEU A 92 -18.78 -1.73 19.32
CA LEU A 92 -17.89 -0.60 18.98
C LEU A 92 -16.66 -0.55 19.89
N ARG A 93 -16.58 -1.40 20.91
CA ARG A 93 -15.53 -1.32 21.93
C ARG A 93 -14.21 -1.91 21.42
N ASN A 94 -13.16 -1.10 21.37
CA ASN A 94 -11.81 -1.61 21.17
C ASN A 94 -11.29 -2.22 22.49
N ARG A 95 -10.93 -3.51 22.47
CA ARG A 95 -10.51 -4.25 23.68
C ARG A 95 -9.27 -3.67 24.35
N SER A 96 -8.38 -3.05 23.57
CA SER A 96 -7.17 -2.42 24.10
C SER A 96 -7.46 -1.08 24.79
N GLY A 97 -8.64 -0.51 24.55
CA GLY A 97 -9.02 0.84 24.96
C GLY A 97 -8.28 1.96 24.20
N TRP A 98 -7.49 1.61 23.18
CA TRP A 98 -6.92 2.56 22.23
C TRP A 98 -7.86 2.72 21.04
N TYR A 99 -8.05 3.96 20.60
CA TYR A 99 -8.90 4.33 19.47
C TYR A 99 -8.11 5.26 18.54
N ASN A 100 -7.94 4.86 17.29
CA ASN A 100 -7.25 5.62 16.23
C ASN A 100 -7.91 6.98 15.92
N GLU A 101 -7.11 8.04 15.73
CA GLU A 101 -7.61 9.40 15.45
C GLU A 101 -8.37 9.59 14.14
N ASP A 102 -8.12 8.79 13.09
CA ASP A 102 -8.68 9.00 11.76
C ASP A 102 -10.07 8.36 11.57
N GLY A 103 -10.53 7.57 12.54
CA GLY A 103 -11.89 7.02 12.50
C GLY A 103 -12.42 6.48 13.81
N GLU A 104 -11.62 5.74 14.57
CA GLU A 104 -12.08 5.16 15.84
C GLU A 104 -12.34 6.22 16.93
N ARG A 105 -11.74 7.42 16.84
CA ARG A 105 -11.96 8.52 17.83
C ARG A 105 -13.42 8.91 18.00
N TYR A 106 -14.25 8.72 16.97
CA TYR A 106 -15.67 9.05 17.03
C TYR A 106 -16.42 8.11 17.99
N ILE A 107 -15.86 6.95 18.32
CA ILE A 107 -16.45 6.02 19.29
C ILE A 107 -16.47 6.63 20.71
N PRO A 108 -15.32 6.97 21.33
CA PRO A 108 -15.34 7.64 22.62
C PRO A 108 -16.06 8.99 22.59
N GLU A 109 -16.00 9.75 21.49
CA GLU A 109 -16.75 11.00 21.35
C GLU A 109 -18.27 10.78 21.43
N ALA A 110 -18.82 9.71 20.84
CA ALA A 110 -20.25 9.41 20.90
C ALA A 110 -20.72 9.06 22.32
N PHE A 111 -19.94 8.24 23.05
CA PHE A 111 -20.35 7.68 24.34
C PHE A 111 -19.86 8.46 25.56
N HIS A 112 -18.87 9.35 25.40
CA HIS A 112 -18.31 10.20 26.45
C HIS A 112 -18.27 11.68 26.03
N ALA A 113 -19.26 12.13 25.25
CA ALA A 113 -19.30 13.46 24.64
C ALA A 113 -19.13 14.63 25.64
N ASP A 114 -19.58 14.44 26.87
CA ASP A 114 -19.41 15.37 27.99
C ASP A 114 -17.93 15.68 28.27
N ALA A 115 -17.07 14.66 28.21
CA ALA A 115 -15.63 14.82 28.41
C ALA A 115 -15.01 15.73 27.33
N TYR A 116 -15.53 15.69 26.11
CA TYR A 116 -14.99 16.43 24.97
C TYR A 116 -15.44 17.89 24.87
N THR A 117 -16.38 18.33 25.70
CA THR A 117 -16.88 19.72 25.69
C THR A 117 -15.80 20.75 26.04
N LYS A 118 -14.77 20.34 26.78
CA LYS A 118 -13.63 21.17 27.18
C LYS A 118 -12.48 21.16 26.16
N VAL A 119 -12.51 20.23 25.21
CA VAL A 119 -11.49 20.11 24.15
C VAL A 119 -11.67 21.24 23.15
N ARG A 120 -10.58 21.95 22.85
CA ARG A 120 -10.57 23.00 21.83
C ARG A 120 -10.23 22.40 20.47
N TRP A 121 -11.24 22.24 19.63
CA TRP A 121 -11.09 21.77 18.26
C TRP A 121 -10.75 22.93 17.33
N GLY A 122 -9.72 22.80 16.50
CA GLY A 122 -9.42 23.68 15.36
C GLY A 122 -9.66 25.17 15.63
N THR A 123 -10.68 25.76 14.97
CA THR A 123 -11.07 27.19 14.98
C THR A 123 -11.41 27.79 16.35
N GLY A 124 -11.17 27.08 17.46
CA GLY A 124 -11.32 27.57 18.83
C GLY A 124 -12.76 27.53 19.35
N GLN A 125 -13.69 26.95 18.59
CA GLN A 125 -15.10 26.84 18.96
C GLN A 125 -15.32 25.67 19.93
N THR A 126 -15.96 25.95 21.06
CA THR A 126 -16.50 24.93 21.96
C THR A 126 -17.78 24.36 21.36
N ARG A 127 -17.91 23.02 21.32
CA ARG A 127 -19.11 22.32 20.88
C ARG A 127 -19.90 21.80 22.07
N THR A 128 -21.22 21.74 21.96
CA THR A 128 -22.03 21.10 23.01
C THR A 128 -21.80 19.58 23.00
N ALA A 129 -22.08 18.91 24.12
CA ALA A 129 -22.01 17.45 24.18
C ALA A 129 -22.98 16.79 23.18
N GLU A 130 -24.11 17.43 22.91
CA GLU A 130 -25.08 16.96 21.91
C GLU A 130 -24.52 17.06 20.49
N ASP A 131 -23.91 18.19 20.12
CA ASP A 131 -23.27 18.34 18.81
C ASP A 131 -22.16 17.31 18.58
N ILE A 132 -21.31 17.10 19.60
CA ILE A 132 -20.22 16.13 19.53
C ILE A 132 -20.79 14.73 19.33
N ARG A 133 -21.78 14.34 20.16
CA ARG A 133 -22.42 13.04 20.06
C ARG A 133 -23.08 12.82 18.70
N THR A 134 -23.84 13.80 18.21
CA THR A 134 -24.56 13.69 16.93
C THR A 134 -23.59 13.50 15.77
N ASN A 135 -22.57 14.35 15.66
CA ASN A 135 -21.56 14.22 14.60
C ASN A 135 -20.82 12.88 14.67
N ALA A 136 -20.48 12.44 15.89
CA ALA A 136 -19.82 11.17 16.11
C ALA A 136 -20.71 9.98 15.70
N LEU A 137 -21.98 9.97 16.12
CA LEU A 137 -22.94 8.92 15.74
C LEU A 137 -23.21 8.90 14.25
N GLU A 138 -23.27 10.05 13.58
CA GLU A 138 -23.39 10.13 12.12
C GLU A 138 -22.19 9.49 11.41
N TYR A 139 -20.96 9.79 11.88
CA TYR A 139 -19.76 9.16 11.35
C TYR A 139 -19.76 7.65 11.58
N LEU A 140 -20.13 7.19 12.78
CA LEU A 140 -20.20 5.75 13.11
C LEU A 140 -21.25 5.02 12.27
N ARG A 141 -22.40 5.67 12.02
CA ARG A 141 -23.45 5.12 11.14
C ARG A 141 -22.95 4.94 9.71
N ASP A 142 -22.17 5.90 9.21
CA ASP A 142 -21.64 5.84 7.85
C ASP A 142 -20.49 4.84 7.71
N GLN A 143 -19.51 4.86 8.63
CA GLN A 143 -18.27 4.10 8.50
C GLN A 143 -18.31 2.71 9.15
N TYR A 144 -19.15 2.52 10.17
CA TYR A 144 -19.29 1.26 10.92
C TYR A 144 -20.76 0.84 11.04
N PRO A 145 -21.51 0.70 9.93
CA PRO A 145 -22.95 0.53 9.96
C PRO A 145 -23.40 -0.71 10.76
N ASP A 146 -22.72 -1.85 10.61
CA ASP A 146 -23.06 -3.08 11.33
C ASP A 146 -22.86 -2.96 12.84
N GLN A 147 -21.77 -2.31 13.26
CA GLN A 147 -21.46 -2.09 14.67
C GLN A 147 -22.40 -1.05 15.28
N TYR A 148 -22.75 -0.01 14.51
CA TYR A 148 -23.70 1.01 14.90
C TYR A 148 -25.07 0.40 15.22
N GLU A 149 -25.68 -0.35 14.29
CA GLU A 149 -27.00 -0.96 14.51
C GLU A 149 -27.00 -1.91 15.71
N LYS A 150 -25.92 -2.70 15.89
CA LYS A 150 -25.80 -3.59 17.05
C LYS A 150 -25.62 -2.83 18.37
N ALA A 151 -25.00 -1.65 18.33
CA ALA A 151 -24.73 -0.84 19.52
C ALA A 151 -25.94 0.01 19.93
N THR A 152 -26.70 0.54 18.97
CA THR A 152 -27.85 1.43 19.22
C THR A 152 -29.19 0.70 19.18
N GLY A 153 -29.27 -0.44 18.47
CA GLY A 153 -30.53 -1.13 18.17
C GLY A 153 -31.34 -0.45 17.05
N GLU A 154 -30.85 0.65 16.48
CA GLU A 154 -31.50 1.37 15.39
C GLU A 154 -31.13 0.75 14.06
N SER A 155 -32.10 0.56 13.17
CA SER A 155 -31.84 0.14 11.79
C SER A 155 -31.51 1.34 10.91
N ILE A 156 -30.46 1.20 10.10
CA ILE A 156 -30.05 2.20 9.11
C ILE A 156 -30.98 2.08 7.91
N LEU A 157 -31.69 3.17 7.60
CA LEU A 157 -32.55 3.26 6.43
C LEU A 157 -31.73 3.56 5.17
N PRO A 158 -32.24 3.21 3.97
CA PRO A 158 -31.58 3.56 2.71
C PRO A 158 -31.24 5.05 2.64
N GLY A 159 -30.02 5.38 2.22
CA GLY A 159 -29.54 6.77 2.12
C GLY A 159 -28.96 7.38 3.40
N GLN A 160 -29.02 6.68 4.55
CA GLN A 160 -28.45 7.17 5.82
C GLN A 160 -26.98 6.79 6.05
N SER A 161 -26.44 5.87 5.25
CA SER A 161 -25.04 5.42 5.28
C SER A 161 -24.63 4.99 3.89
N VAL A 162 -23.60 5.63 3.35
CA VAL A 162 -23.07 5.34 2.02
C VAL A 162 -22.47 3.93 1.97
N GLU A 163 -21.80 3.50 3.04
CA GLU A 163 -21.24 2.15 3.10
C GLU A 163 -22.31 1.08 3.23
N ARG A 164 -23.36 1.28 4.04
CA ARG A 164 -24.47 0.33 4.11
C ARG A 164 -25.18 0.20 2.77
N ASP A 165 -25.45 1.32 2.10
CA ASP A 165 -26.07 1.29 0.76
C ASP A 165 -25.18 0.55 -0.24
N LYS A 166 -23.85 0.73 -0.20
CA LYS A 166 -22.90 -0.04 -1.03
C LYS A 166 -22.94 -1.53 -0.71
N GLN A 167 -23.03 -1.92 0.57
CA GLN A 167 -23.12 -3.32 1.00
C GLN A 167 -24.41 -3.97 0.48
N LEU A 168 -25.55 -3.32 0.71
CA LEU A 168 -26.85 -3.80 0.25
C LEU A 168 -26.92 -3.92 -1.27
N TRP A 169 -26.36 -2.95 -1.99
CA TRP A 169 -26.26 -3.02 -3.45
C TRP A 169 -25.43 -4.21 -3.90
N LYS A 170 -24.25 -4.43 -3.31
CA LYS A 170 -23.39 -5.59 -3.63
C LYS A 170 -24.09 -6.91 -3.34
N GLN A 171 -24.83 -7.00 -2.23
CA GLN A 171 -25.59 -8.18 -1.87
C GLN A 171 -26.75 -8.44 -2.84
N ALA A 172 -27.51 -7.39 -3.18
CA ALA A 172 -28.61 -7.50 -4.13
C ALA A 172 -28.15 -7.97 -5.52
N HIS A 173 -26.92 -7.64 -5.90
CA HIS A 173 -26.32 -7.98 -7.20
C HIS A 173 -25.22 -9.05 -7.08
N GLU A 174 -25.20 -9.85 -6.01
CA GLU A 174 -24.15 -10.86 -5.81
C GLU A 174 -24.16 -11.96 -6.89
N ASN A 175 -25.34 -12.21 -7.46
CA ASN A 175 -25.61 -13.20 -8.49
C ASN A 175 -25.68 -12.60 -9.91
N ASP A 176 -25.57 -11.28 -10.04
CA ASP A 176 -25.59 -10.59 -11.32
C ASP A 176 -24.17 -10.39 -11.86
N PHE A 177 -24.04 -10.24 -13.18
CA PHE A 177 -22.78 -9.79 -13.76
C PHE A 177 -22.60 -8.30 -13.49
N VAL A 178 -21.60 -7.95 -12.70
CA VAL A 178 -21.21 -6.56 -12.44
C VAL A 178 -19.94 -6.20 -13.21
N PHE A 179 -19.87 -4.95 -13.67
CA PHE A 179 -18.71 -4.41 -14.37
C PHE A 179 -17.36 -4.70 -13.67
N ALA A 180 -16.42 -5.23 -14.45
CA ALA A 180 -15.05 -5.53 -14.05
C ALA A 180 -13.99 -4.96 -15.01
N GLY A 181 -14.42 -4.27 -16.08
CA GLY A 181 -13.54 -3.65 -17.06
C GLY A 181 -14.21 -3.47 -18.42
N SER A 182 -13.55 -2.76 -19.33
CA SER A 182 -14.03 -2.57 -20.70
C SER A 182 -12.90 -2.49 -21.71
N ALA A 183 -13.25 -2.77 -22.97
CA ALA A 183 -12.38 -2.66 -24.13
C ALA A 183 -13.18 -2.12 -25.33
N THR A 184 -12.48 -1.53 -26.30
CA THR A 184 -13.07 -1.12 -27.57
C THR A 184 -13.52 -2.36 -28.34
N ALA A 185 -14.70 -2.30 -28.95
CA ALA A 185 -15.14 -3.32 -29.91
C ALA A 185 -14.44 -3.12 -31.26
N GLU A 186 -14.02 -4.21 -31.90
CA GLU A 186 -13.30 -4.17 -33.17
C GLU A 186 -14.25 -4.16 -34.38
N THR A 187 -15.43 -4.75 -34.26
CA THR A 187 -16.39 -4.92 -35.36
C THR A 187 -17.55 -3.94 -35.34
N GLU A 188 -17.90 -3.41 -34.17
CA GLU A 188 -19.07 -2.54 -33.97
C GLU A 188 -18.68 -1.25 -33.22
N PRO A 189 -18.43 -0.12 -33.93
CA PRO A 189 -17.96 1.14 -33.32
C PRO A 189 -18.89 1.71 -32.23
N ASP A 190 -20.20 1.50 -32.41
CA ASP A 190 -21.24 1.93 -31.48
C ASP A 190 -21.38 1.02 -30.25
N HIS A 191 -20.51 0.01 -30.11
CA HIS A 191 -20.48 -0.89 -28.96
C HIS A 191 -19.15 -0.80 -28.20
N VAL A 192 -19.19 -1.33 -26.98
CA VAL A 192 -18.05 -1.52 -26.08
C VAL A 192 -18.09 -2.96 -25.59
N VAL A 193 -16.93 -3.62 -25.55
CA VAL A 193 -16.82 -4.92 -24.89
C VAL A 193 -16.72 -4.66 -23.40
N VAL A 194 -17.73 -5.08 -22.64
CA VAL A 194 -17.77 -4.94 -21.18
C VAL A 194 -17.49 -6.28 -20.54
N LYS A 195 -16.50 -6.32 -19.66
CA LYS A 195 -16.18 -7.50 -18.84
C LYS A 195 -17.05 -7.48 -17.60
N GLY A 196 -17.80 -8.56 -17.38
CA GLY A 196 -18.61 -8.81 -16.20
C GLY A 196 -17.97 -9.83 -15.27
N ARG A 197 -18.25 -9.72 -13.97
CA ARG A 197 -17.96 -10.72 -12.96
C ARG A 197 -19.15 -10.91 -12.03
N VAL A 198 -19.50 -12.16 -11.75
CA VAL A 198 -20.46 -12.54 -10.71
C VAL A 198 -19.71 -12.73 -9.39
N ALA A 199 -20.14 -12.07 -8.33
CA ALA A 199 -19.44 -12.11 -7.04
C ALA A 199 -19.57 -13.47 -6.36
N ALA A 200 -20.76 -14.08 -6.39
CA ALA A 200 -21.07 -15.34 -5.72
C ALA A 200 -20.31 -16.55 -6.31
N THR A 201 -20.20 -16.63 -7.63
CA THR A 201 -19.59 -17.78 -8.33
C THR A 201 -18.18 -17.51 -8.84
N GLY A 202 -17.78 -16.24 -8.96
CA GLY A 202 -16.56 -15.84 -9.64
C GLY A 202 -16.62 -15.97 -11.17
N GLU A 203 -17.78 -16.32 -11.74
CA GLU A 203 -17.98 -16.41 -13.19
C GLU A 203 -17.64 -15.08 -13.86
N THR A 204 -16.92 -15.13 -14.98
CA THR A 204 -16.60 -13.95 -15.78
C THR A 204 -17.10 -14.09 -17.20
N GLY A 205 -17.59 -12.99 -17.77
CA GLY A 205 -18.05 -12.93 -19.16
C GLY A 205 -17.61 -11.63 -19.82
N GLU A 206 -17.60 -11.62 -21.15
CA GLU A 206 -17.42 -10.40 -21.95
C GLU A 206 -18.68 -10.21 -22.80
N PHE A 207 -19.22 -9.00 -22.82
CA PHE A 207 -20.51 -8.70 -23.46
C PHE A 207 -20.39 -7.49 -24.39
N LEU A 208 -21.06 -7.52 -25.53
CA LEU A 208 -21.23 -6.35 -26.39
C LEU A 208 -22.36 -5.49 -25.84
N VAL A 209 -22.00 -4.32 -25.33
CA VAL A 209 -22.93 -3.34 -24.77
C VAL A 209 -22.97 -2.10 -25.67
N PRO A 210 -24.15 -1.57 -26.03
CA PRO A 210 -24.25 -0.32 -26.76
C PRO A 210 -23.54 0.81 -26.01
N ARG A 211 -22.70 1.56 -26.73
CA ARG A 211 -21.91 2.67 -26.17
C ARG A 211 -22.79 3.76 -25.57
N SER A 212 -23.98 3.98 -26.14
CA SER A 212 -24.97 4.92 -25.60
C SER A 212 -25.41 4.54 -24.19
N GLU A 213 -25.73 3.26 -23.94
CA GLU A 213 -26.10 2.75 -22.62
C GLU A 213 -24.92 2.70 -21.66
N TYR A 214 -23.75 2.27 -22.13
CA TYR A 214 -22.54 2.26 -21.32
C TYR A 214 -22.16 3.66 -20.82
N ASN A 215 -22.39 4.70 -21.62
CA ASN A 215 -22.07 6.09 -21.28
C ASN A 215 -23.11 6.79 -20.40
N THR A 216 -24.30 6.23 -20.19
CA THR A 216 -25.29 6.85 -19.28
C THR A 216 -24.93 6.67 -17.81
N VAL A 217 -24.11 5.67 -17.49
CA VAL A 217 -23.74 5.33 -16.12
C VAL A 217 -22.48 6.11 -15.70
N ILE A 218 -22.66 7.04 -14.76
CA ILE A 218 -21.56 7.85 -14.19
C ILE A 218 -20.61 6.95 -13.40
N ASP A 219 -21.15 6.14 -12.49
CA ASP A 219 -20.39 5.17 -11.70
C ASP A 219 -20.41 3.79 -12.36
N ARG A 220 -19.43 3.57 -13.23
CA ARG A 220 -19.30 2.31 -13.99
C ARG A 220 -19.20 1.08 -13.11
N SER A 221 -18.73 1.21 -11.86
CA SER A 221 -18.65 0.06 -10.94
C SER A 221 -20.03 -0.50 -10.58
N LYS A 222 -21.10 0.26 -10.83
CA LYS A 222 -22.49 -0.13 -10.63
C LYS A 222 -23.21 -0.55 -11.91
N PHE A 223 -22.50 -0.70 -13.03
CA PHE A 223 -23.11 -1.17 -14.27
C PHE A 223 -23.40 -2.67 -14.17
N ILE A 224 -24.69 -3.01 -14.19
CA ILE A 224 -25.20 -4.39 -14.18
C ILE A 224 -25.35 -4.84 -15.63
N ILE A 225 -24.78 -6.01 -15.93
CA ILE A 225 -24.80 -6.59 -17.27
C ILE A 225 -25.86 -7.68 -17.26
N ASP A 226 -26.98 -7.42 -17.94
CA ASP A 226 -28.01 -8.43 -18.13
C ASP A 226 -27.60 -9.38 -19.28
N PRO A 227 -27.30 -10.66 -18.99
CA PRO A 227 -26.86 -11.61 -20.01
C PRO A 227 -27.97 -12.00 -21.01
N THR A 228 -29.23 -11.73 -20.69
CA THR A 228 -30.40 -11.94 -21.57
C THR A 228 -30.65 -10.75 -22.50
N LYS A 229 -30.07 -9.58 -22.19
CA LYS A 229 -30.14 -8.37 -23.01
C LYS A 229 -28.93 -8.21 -23.94
N TYR A 230 -27.73 -8.49 -23.43
CA TYR A 230 -26.49 -8.24 -24.16
C TYR A 230 -25.88 -9.51 -24.75
N ARG A 231 -25.33 -9.40 -25.97
CA ARG A 231 -24.64 -10.51 -26.63
C ARG A 231 -23.35 -10.83 -25.88
N GLN A 232 -23.24 -12.06 -25.38
CA GLN A 232 -22.03 -12.56 -24.74
C GLN A 232 -21.05 -13.07 -25.79
N LEU A 233 -19.79 -12.64 -25.70
CA LEU A 233 -18.71 -13.20 -26.51
C LEU A 233 -18.40 -14.61 -26.01
N PRO A 234 -18.10 -15.56 -26.91
CA PRO A 234 -17.59 -16.87 -26.51
C PRO A 234 -16.30 -16.70 -25.69
N PRO A 235 -15.96 -17.64 -24.80
CA PRO A 235 -14.75 -17.54 -23.98
C PRO A 235 -13.52 -17.36 -24.87
N LYS A 236 -12.51 -16.63 -24.36
CA LYS A 236 -11.20 -16.62 -25.01
C LYS A 236 -10.71 -18.06 -25.02
N GLN A 237 -10.23 -18.54 -26.16
CA GLN A 237 -9.48 -19.79 -26.17
C GLN A 237 -8.29 -19.57 -25.23
N ASP A 238 -8.05 -20.52 -24.32
CA ASP A 238 -6.90 -20.46 -23.43
C ASP A 238 -5.64 -20.41 -24.30
N GLU A 239 -5.10 -19.21 -24.50
CA GLU A 239 -3.75 -19.04 -24.97
C GLU A 239 -2.90 -19.63 -23.85
N THR A 240 -2.50 -20.89 -24.03
CA THR A 240 -1.55 -21.54 -23.12
C THR A 240 -0.42 -20.55 -22.93
N PRO A 241 -0.13 -20.11 -21.69
CA PRO A 241 0.90 -19.12 -21.50
C PRO A 241 2.19 -19.71 -22.06
N LYS A 242 2.62 -19.21 -23.21
CA LYS A 242 3.90 -19.57 -23.81
C LYS A 242 4.96 -18.90 -22.95
N GLY A 243 5.21 -19.47 -21.78
CA GLY A 243 6.43 -19.20 -21.04
C GLY A 243 7.63 -19.47 -21.95
N PRO A 244 8.76 -18.79 -21.73
CA PRO A 244 9.93 -19.07 -22.53
C PRO A 244 10.33 -20.54 -22.35
N VAL A 245 10.76 -21.17 -23.43
CA VAL A 245 11.16 -22.58 -23.43
C VAL A 245 12.40 -22.73 -22.55
N LEU A 246 12.29 -23.54 -21.49
CA LEU A 246 13.41 -23.87 -20.61
C LEU A 246 14.20 -25.02 -21.24
N ASN A 247 15.52 -24.85 -21.34
CA ASN A 247 16.42 -25.88 -21.87
C ASN A 247 17.35 -26.39 -20.76
N THR A 248 17.59 -27.70 -20.72
CA THR A 248 18.56 -28.29 -19.81
C THR A 248 19.94 -28.36 -20.43
N TYR A 249 20.99 -28.26 -19.62
CA TYR A 249 22.37 -28.28 -20.07
C TYR A 249 23.20 -29.23 -19.22
N ASP A 250 24.02 -30.06 -19.86
CA ASP A 250 24.97 -30.94 -19.18
C ASP A 250 26.20 -30.14 -18.71
N LEU A 251 26.46 -30.17 -17.40
CA LEU A 251 27.57 -29.47 -16.78
C LEU A 251 28.78 -30.37 -16.47
N SER A 252 28.77 -31.63 -16.92
CA SER A 252 29.86 -32.59 -16.70
C SER A 252 31.22 -32.08 -17.19
N GLY A 253 31.24 -31.37 -18.32
CA GLY A 253 32.45 -30.79 -18.92
C GLY A 253 33.09 -29.64 -18.12
N LEU A 254 32.37 -29.05 -17.15
CA LEU A 254 32.91 -27.95 -16.34
C LEU A 254 34.05 -28.38 -15.40
N ALA A 255 34.11 -29.65 -15.02
CA ALA A 255 35.17 -30.17 -14.16
C ALA A 255 36.56 -30.01 -14.80
N SER A 256 36.64 -30.15 -16.13
CA SER A 256 37.86 -29.98 -16.93
C SER A 256 38.10 -28.55 -17.43
N ALA A 257 37.22 -27.59 -17.14
CA ALA A 257 37.36 -26.24 -17.65
C ALA A 257 38.66 -25.57 -17.15
N PRO A 258 39.43 -24.87 -18.02
CA PRO A 258 40.69 -24.22 -17.66
C PRO A 258 40.44 -22.94 -16.84
N LEU A 259 40.03 -23.11 -15.59
CA LEU A 259 39.73 -22.03 -14.64
C LEU A 259 40.85 -21.87 -13.62
N THR A 260 41.12 -20.63 -13.22
CA THR A 260 41.99 -20.35 -12.07
C THR A 260 41.34 -20.88 -10.78
N SER A 261 42.14 -21.19 -9.76
CA SER A 261 41.62 -21.72 -8.49
C SER A 261 40.53 -20.83 -7.85
N PRO A 262 40.65 -19.49 -7.82
CA PRO A 262 39.58 -18.63 -7.31
C PRO A 262 38.30 -18.70 -8.16
N ALA A 263 38.42 -18.73 -9.49
CA ALA A 263 37.28 -18.83 -10.40
C ALA A 263 36.56 -20.17 -10.24
N ARG A 264 37.31 -21.27 -10.06
CA ARG A 264 36.75 -22.59 -9.79
C ARG A 264 36.02 -22.66 -8.45
N SER A 265 36.57 -22.05 -7.39
CA SER A 265 35.90 -21.97 -6.09
C SER A 265 34.60 -21.17 -6.15
N ALA A 266 34.55 -20.09 -6.93
CA ALA A 266 33.33 -19.30 -7.14
C ALA A 266 32.27 -20.10 -7.91
N LEU A 267 32.68 -20.81 -8.97
CA LEU A 267 31.81 -21.71 -9.73
C LEU A 267 31.18 -22.78 -8.85
N GLU A 268 31.99 -23.51 -8.08
CA GLU A 268 31.50 -24.57 -7.18
C GLU A 268 30.54 -24.02 -6.11
N LYS A 269 30.80 -22.81 -5.61
CA LYS A 269 29.93 -22.15 -4.65
C LYS A 269 28.57 -21.82 -5.28
N ASP A 270 28.58 -21.19 -6.45
CA ASP A 270 27.35 -20.78 -7.14
C ASP A 270 26.51 -21.99 -7.56
N LEU A 271 27.15 -23.07 -8.07
CA LEU A 271 26.45 -24.30 -8.45
C LEU A 271 25.74 -24.99 -7.27
N ARG A 272 26.26 -24.84 -6.04
CA ARG A 272 25.66 -25.36 -4.80
C ARG A 272 24.65 -24.40 -4.17
N GLN A 273 24.56 -23.16 -4.65
CA GLN A 273 23.61 -22.19 -4.14
C GLN A 273 22.18 -22.71 -4.37
N ARG A 274 21.36 -22.62 -3.32
CA ARG A 274 19.99 -23.12 -3.32
C ARG A 274 19.00 -22.00 -3.58
N TRP A 275 18.00 -22.31 -4.41
CA TRP A 275 16.91 -21.43 -4.78
C TRP A 275 15.59 -22.10 -4.45
N ARG A 276 14.59 -21.30 -4.08
CA ARG A 276 13.23 -21.78 -3.83
C ARG A 276 12.35 -21.39 -5.01
N ASP A 277 11.67 -22.36 -5.61
CA ASP A 277 10.69 -22.10 -6.66
C ASP A 277 9.33 -21.63 -6.09
N ALA A 278 8.40 -21.24 -6.98
CA ALA A 278 7.07 -20.78 -6.59
C ALA A 278 6.24 -21.85 -5.87
N ASP A 279 6.53 -23.13 -6.12
CA ASP A 279 5.88 -24.28 -5.48
C ASP A 279 6.53 -24.64 -4.13
N GLY A 280 7.56 -23.89 -3.72
CA GLY A 280 8.25 -24.04 -2.46
C GLY A 280 9.36 -25.10 -2.46
N ASN A 281 9.66 -25.76 -3.58
CA ASN A 281 10.77 -26.70 -3.69
C ASN A 281 12.11 -25.96 -3.63
N VAL A 282 13.09 -26.56 -2.97
CA VAL A 282 14.44 -26.01 -2.86
C VAL A 282 15.39 -26.83 -3.72
N ARG A 283 16.08 -26.18 -4.65
CA ARG A 283 16.97 -26.83 -5.62
C ARG A 283 18.28 -26.07 -5.73
N THR A 284 19.38 -26.77 -5.94
CA THR A 284 20.68 -26.16 -6.25
C THR A 284 20.67 -25.58 -7.66
N LEU A 285 21.53 -24.60 -7.94
CA LEU A 285 21.68 -24.05 -9.28
C LEU A 285 22.06 -25.13 -10.31
N ARG A 286 22.89 -26.11 -9.92
CA ARG A 286 23.19 -27.27 -10.77
C ARG A 286 21.94 -28.05 -11.15
N GLU A 287 21.12 -28.44 -10.17
CA GLU A 287 19.88 -29.18 -10.42
C GLU A 287 18.92 -28.38 -11.30
N ILE A 288 18.86 -27.06 -11.10
CA ILE A 288 18.04 -26.18 -11.94
C ILE A 288 18.52 -26.24 -13.39
N ILE A 289 19.82 -26.13 -13.66
CA ILE A 289 20.35 -26.14 -15.03
C ILE A 289 20.21 -27.52 -15.70
N GLU A 290 20.51 -28.60 -14.96
CA GLU A 290 20.55 -29.96 -15.52
C GLU A 290 19.15 -30.60 -15.64
N ARG A 291 18.19 -30.23 -14.78
CA ARG A 291 16.88 -30.87 -14.71
C ARG A 291 15.71 -29.96 -15.08
N ASP A 292 15.67 -28.76 -14.53
CA ASP A 292 14.50 -27.87 -14.65
C ASP A 292 14.59 -26.95 -15.89
N GLY A 293 15.82 -26.66 -16.29
CA GLY A 293 16.18 -25.85 -17.43
C GLY A 293 16.22 -24.35 -17.15
N VAL A 294 17.02 -23.67 -17.96
CA VAL A 294 17.17 -22.21 -18.01
C VAL A 294 17.01 -21.75 -19.46
N THR A 295 16.70 -20.47 -19.67
CA THR A 295 16.53 -19.92 -21.02
C THR A 295 17.86 -19.46 -21.59
N GLU A 296 18.55 -18.60 -20.84
CA GLU A 296 19.73 -17.87 -21.30
C GLU A 296 20.56 -17.39 -20.10
N ARG A 297 21.82 -17.04 -20.35
CA ARG A 297 22.61 -16.24 -19.43
C ARG A 297 22.49 -14.76 -19.80
N THR A 298 22.45 -13.89 -18.81
CA THR A 298 22.31 -12.44 -19.04
C THR A 298 23.07 -11.63 -18.00
N VAL A 299 23.15 -10.32 -18.24
CA VAL A 299 23.77 -9.34 -17.36
C VAL A 299 22.74 -8.27 -17.05
N ILE A 300 22.54 -8.01 -15.76
CA ILE A 300 21.70 -6.90 -15.28
C ILE A 300 22.58 -5.79 -14.74
N GLN A 301 22.09 -4.57 -14.81
CA GLN A 301 22.78 -3.41 -14.25
C GLN A 301 22.02 -2.86 -13.05
N GLU A 302 22.69 -2.83 -11.90
CA GLU A 302 22.08 -2.48 -10.61
C GLU A 302 22.99 -1.46 -9.91
N GLY A 303 22.54 -0.20 -9.79
CA GLY A 303 23.31 0.87 -9.14
C GLY A 303 24.71 1.09 -9.74
N GLY A 304 24.84 1.00 -11.07
CA GLY A 304 26.13 1.16 -11.77
C GLY A 304 27.08 -0.05 -11.66
N LYS A 305 26.65 -1.17 -11.08
CA LYS A 305 27.40 -2.44 -11.02
C LYS A 305 26.76 -3.49 -11.93
N ARG A 306 27.58 -4.38 -12.48
CA ARG A 306 27.12 -5.53 -13.27
C ARG A 306 26.75 -6.70 -12.35
N GLY A 307 25.51 -7.17 -12.46
CA GLY A 307 25.05 -8.45 -11.93
C GLY A 307 25.03 -9.48 -13.05
N TYR A 308 25.57 -10.67 -12.80
CA TYR A 308 25.54 -11.78 -13.76
C TYR A 308 24.53 -12.81 -13.29
N GLY A 309 23.84 -13.47 -14.23
CA GLY A 309 22.85 -14.47 -13.87
C GLY A 309 22.35 -15.30 -15.04
N LEU A 310 21.49 -16.25 -14.71
CA LEU A 310 20.71 -17.04 -15.66
C LEU A 310 19.24 -16.64 -15.55
N SER A 311 18.56 -16.58 -16.68
CA SER A 311 17.11 -16.37 -16.74
C SER A 311 16.40 -17.73 -16.72
N GLN A 312 15.33 -17.83 -15.94
CA GLN A 312 14.44 -18.97 -15.90
C GLN A 312 13.00 -18.46 -15.83
N GLY A 313 12.33 -18.33 -16.97
CA GLY A 313 11.02 -17.67 -17.01
C GLY A 313 11.14 -16.21 -16.56
N SER A 314 10.41 -15.84 -15.51
CA SER A 314 10.48 -14.53 -14.86
C SER A 314 11.55 -14.43 -13.76
N SER A 315 12.27 -15.52 -13.47
CA SER A 315 13.26 -15.58 -12.40
C SER A 315 14.67 -15.26 -12.90
N PHE A 316 15.45 -14.56 -12.08
CA PHE A 316 16.86 -14.26 -12.34
C PHE A 316 17.75 -14.91 -11.28
N LEU A 317 18.51 -15.92 -11.69
CA LEU A 317 19.41 -16.70 -10.84
C LEU A 317 20.79 -16.06 -10.85
N ARG A 318 21.07 -15.22 -9.84
CA ARG A 318 22.32 -14.47 -9.73
C ARG A 318 23.52 -15.41 -9.54
N VAL A 319 24.58 -15.17 -10.30
CA VAL A 319 25.86 -15.90 -10.23
C VAL A 319 27.05 -14.94 -10.26
N SER A 320 28.24 -15.45 -9.95
CA SER A 320 29.49 -14.72 -10.13
C SER A 320 29.85 -14.58 -11.62
N ALA A 321 30.69 -13.58 -11.92
CA ALA A 321 31.21 -13.37 -13.28
C ALA A 321 32.02 -14.58 -13.79
N ALA A 322 32.67 -15.34 -12.89
CA ALA A 322 33.41 -16.54 -13.23
C ALA A 322 32.47 -17.65 -13.69
N THR A 323 31.39 -17.89 -12.94
CA THR A 323 30.34 -18.86 -13.28
C THR A 323 29.66 -18.50 -14.60
N TRP A 324 29.27 -17.24 -14.77
CA TRP A 324 28.64 -16.77 -16.01
C TRP A 324 29.51 -17.00 -17.26
N LYS A 325 30.83 -16.80 -17.13
CA LYS A 325 31.79 -17.07 -18.22
C LYS A 325 31.98 -18.57 -18.47
N ALA A 326 32.04 -19.38 -17.41
CA ALA A 326 32.21 -20.83 -17.51
C ALA A 326 30.97 -21.53 -18.11
N LEU A 327 29.78 -20.95 -17.94
CA LEU A 327 28.52 -21.43 -18.51
C LEU A 327 28.33 -20.94 -19.95
N ASP A 328 29.32 -21.11 -20.81
CA ASP A 328 29.28 -20.63 -22.20
C ASP A 328 28.42 -21.48 -23.15
N MET A 329 28.11 -22.72 -22.76
CA MET A 329 27.13 -23.57 -23.43
C MET A 329 25.71 -23.00 -23.37
N ILE A 330 25.42 -22.14 -22.38
CA ILE A 330 24.13 -21.45 -22.27
C ILE A 330 24.19 -20.18 -23.12
N PRO A 331 23.24 -19.95 -24.05
CA PRO A 331 23.25 -18.80 -24.93
C PRO A 331 23.18 -17.50 -24.13
N ASP A 332 23.94 -16.50 -24.58
CA ASP A 332 23.85 -15.14 -24.04
C ASP A 332 22.63 -14.45 -24.64
N GLY A 333 21.63 -14.17 -23.80
CA GLY A 333 20.34 -13.63 -24.20
C GLY A 333 20.34 -12.14 -24.54
N ARG A 334 21.45 -11.45 -24.28
CA ARG A 334 21.54 -10.02 -24.54
C ARG A 334 21.59 -9.74 -26.04
N SER A 335 20.72 -8.85 -26.49
CA SER A 335 20.75 -8.30 -27.84
C SER A 335 22.03 -7.48 -28.07
N GLU A 336 22.38 -7.22 -29.33
CA GLU A 336 23.56 -6.42 -29.66
C GLU A 336 23.41 -4.98 -29.16
N SER A 337 22.20 -4.42 -29.25
CA SER A 337 21.89 -3.12 -28.64
C SER A 337 22.04 -3.15 -27.11
N SER A 338 21.62 -4.22 -26.44
CA SER A 338 21.81 -4.37 -24.98
C SER A 338 23.28 -4.38 -24.59
N LYS A 339 24.12 -5.10 -25.35
CA LYS A 339 25.58 -5.11 -25.15
C LYS A 339 26.20 -3.73 -25.40
N ALA A 340 25.75 -3.00 -26.42
CA ALA A 340 26.19 -1.64 -26.69
C ALA A 340 25.77 -0.65 -25.59
N TYR A 341 24.56 -0.80 -25.06
CA TYR A 341 24.04 0.05 -23.98
C TYR A 341 24.86 -0.07 -22.69
N GLU A 342 25.46 -1.23 -22.40
CA GLU A 342 26.37 -1.38 -21.25
C GLU A 342 27.55 -0.40 -21.30
N LYS A 343 28.04 -0.08 -22.50
CA LYS A 343 29.11 0.91 -22.69
C LYS A 343 28.62 2.30 -22.28
N VAL A 344 27.42 2.69 -22.71
CA VAL A 344 26.76 3.95 -22.33
C VAL A 344 26.64 4.03 -20.81
N SER A 345 26.06 3.01 -20.19
CA SER A 345 25.79 3.05 -18.76
C SER A 345 27.07 2.97 -17.90
N SER A 346 28.11 2.27 -18.38
CA SER A 346 29.43 2.32 -17.74
C SER A 346 30.06 3.71 -17.79
N LEU A 347 29.82 4.47 -18.86
CA LEU A 347 30.29 5.85 -19.00
C LEU A 347 29.47 6.79 -18.11
N ASP A 348 28.16 6.58 -17.98
CA ASP A 348 27.33 7.32 -17.03
C ASP A 348 27.84 7.21 -15.59
N ALA A 349 28.09 5.98 -15.12
CA ALA A 349 28.64 5.76 -13.78
C ALA A 349 30.04 6.39 -13.58
N ARG A 350 30.82 6.52 -14.67
CA ARG A 350 32.13 7.19 -14.64
C ARG A 350 31.99 8.71 -14.61
N ILE A 351 31.05 9.28 -15.38
CA ILE A 351 30.76 10.72 -15.40
C ILE A 351 30.31 11.19 -14.02
N GLU A 352 29.43 10.42 -13.37
CA GLU A 352 28.93 10.71 -12.01
C GLU A 352 30.09 10.86 -11.01
N LYS A 353 31.10 9.99 -11.11
CA LYS A 353 32.27 9.96 -10.21
C LYS A 353 33.44 10.84 -10.66
N ALA A 354 33.40 11.37 -11.89
CA ALA A 354 34.51 12.11 -12.46
C ALA A 354 34.60 13.55 -11.94
N ALA A 355 35.83 14.04 -11.82
CA ALA A 355 36.12 15.45 -11.61
C ALA A 355 35.58 16.29 -12.77
N PHE A 356 35.20 17.54 -12.50
CA PHE A 356 34.54 18.42 -13.47
C PHE A 356 35.28 18.51 -14.81
N GLN A 357 36.61 18.64 -14.77
CA GLN A 357 37.48 18.73 -15.95
C GLN A 357 37.44 17.51 -16.88
N ASP A 358 37.16 16.32 -16.36
CA ASP A 358 37.17 15.07 -17.12
C ASP A 358 35.78 14.72 -17.68
N ARG A 359 34.72 15.40 -17.20
CA ARG A 359 33.33 15.08 -17.56
C ARG A 359 33.03 15.32 -19.02
N GLN A 360 33.63 16.35 -19.64
CA GLN A 360 33.34 16.66 -21.05
C GLN A 360 33.81 15.53 -21.97
N ALA A 361 35.07 15.11 -21.85
CA ALA A 361 35.61 14.02 -22.65
C ALA A 361 34.86 12.69 -22.43
N LEU A 362 34.36 12.44 -21.22
CA LEU A 362 33.52 11.26 -20.94
C LEU A 362 32.13 11.37 -21.56
N ARG A 363 31.53 12.58 -21.60
CA ARG A 363 30.26 12.84 -22.28
C ARG A 363 30.36 12.65 -23.78
N ASP A 364 31.46 13.09 -24.40
CA ASP A 364 31.68 12.89 -25.84
C ASP A 364 31.79 11.40 -26.18
N LYS A 365 32.53 10.63 -25.37
CA LYS A 365 32.61 9.16 -25.50
C LYS A 365 31.26 8.48 -25.28
N ARG A 366 30.45 8.99 -24.35
CA ARG A 366 29.11 8.49 -24.08
C ARG A 366 28.18 8.77 -25.25
N ALA A 367 28.25 9.96 -25.86
CA ALA A 367 27.45 10.31 -27.03
C ALA A 367 27.74 9.36 -28.20
N ALA A 368 29.02 9.12 -28.52
CA ALA A 368 29.40 8.16 -29.56
C ALA A 368 28.92 6.73 -29.24
N ALA A 369 29.03 6.28 -27.99
CA ALA A 369 28.51 4.97 -27.56
C ALA A 369 26.98 4.89 -27.64
N TYR A 370 26.28 6.00 -27.45
CA TYR A 370 24.82 6.08 -27.53
C TYR A 370 24.34 6.04 -28.99
N GLU A 371 25.06 6.67 -29.92
CA GLU A 371 24.78 6.57 -31.35
C GLU A 371 24.90 5.12 -31.85
N GLU A 372 25.97 4.42 -31.44
CA GLU A 372 26.17 2.99 -31.72
C GLU A 372 25.01 2.14 -31.18
N TYR A 373 24.62 2.36 -29.91
CA TYR A 373 23.45 1.72 -29.31
C TYR A 373 22.15 2.01 -30.08
N SER A 374 21.90 3.27 -30.43
CA SER A 374 20.67 3.71 -31.08
C SER A 374 20.51 3.05 -32.44
N ALA A 375 21.57 3.01 -33.25
CA ALA A 375 21.55 2.37 -34.57
C ALA A 375 21.26 0.86 -34.48
N LEU A 376 21.87 0.16 -33.52
CA LEU A 376 21.59 -1.25 -33.26
C LEU A 376 20.15 -1.45 -32.79
N ARG A 377 19.64 -0.61 -31.88
CA ARG A 377 18.27 -0.72 -31.37
C ARG A 377 17.24 -0.44 -32.45
N GLU A 378 17.48 0.52 -33.34
CA GLU A 378 16.61 0.78 -34.50
C GLU A 378 16.55 -0.41 -35.45
N THR A 379 17.68 -1.06 -35.69
CA THR A 379 17.75 -2.28 -36.53
C THR A 379 16.95 -3.42 -35.88
N GLU A 380 17.17 -3.68 -34.60
CA GLU A 380 16.41 -4.70 -33.84
C GLU A 380 14.90 -4.38 -33.84
N LEU A 381 14.52 -3.12 -33.59
CA LEU A 381 13.12 -2.69 -33.63
C LEU A 381 12.49 -2.86 -35.01
N ALA A 382 13.24 -2.67 -36.10
CA ALA A 382 12.75 -2.90 -37.45
C ALA A 382 12.47 -4.38 -37.73
N GLU A 383 13.21 -5.29 -37.09
CA GLU A 383 12.97 -6.73 -37.16
C GLU A 383 11.83 -7.20 -36.23
N GLU A 384 11.74 -6.60 -35.03
CA GLU A 384 10.73 -6.93 -34.02
C GLU A 384 9.34 -6.38 -34.37
N ARG A 385 9.26 -5.16 -34.92
CA ARG A 385 8.00 -4.45 -35.17
C ARG A 385 7.00 -5.25 -36.01
N PRO A 386 7.37 -5.87 -37.16
CA PRO A 386 6.44 -6.69 -37.93
C PRO A 386 5.86 -7.85 -37.13
N ARG A 387 6.62 -8.43 -36.19
CA ARG A 387 6.13 -9.53 -35.33
C ARG A 387 5.08 -9.03 -34.35
N TRP A 388 5.30 -7.86 -33.75
CA TRP A 388 4.34 -7.25 -32.84
C TRP A 388 3.09 -6.76 -33.56
N GLU A 389 3.24 -6.16 -34.74
CA GLU A 389 2.14 -5.75 -35.61
C GLU A 389 1.30 -6.97 -36.03
N ALA A 390 1.93 -8.03 -36.53
CA ALA A 390 1.23 -9.27 -36.88
C ALA A 390 0.52 -9.91 -35.66
N ALA A 391 1.16 -9.91 -34.49
CA ALA A 391 0.54 -10.40 -33.26
C ALA A 391 -0.64 -9.52 -32.81
N ALA A 392 -0.55 -8.20 -32.98
CA ALA A 392 -1.64 -7.28 -32.68
C ALA A 392 -2.80 -7.46 -33.67
N GLU A 393 -2.52 -7.61 -34.97
CA GLU A 393 -3.51 -7.92 -35.99
C GLU A 393 -4.21 -9.25 -35.72
N GLN A 394 -3.45 -10.29 -35.34
CA GLN A 394 -4.02 -11.58 -34.96
C GLN A 394 -4.95 -11.46 -33.75
N LYS A 395 -4.55 -10.70 -32.72
CA LYS A 395 -5.40 -10.44 -31.55
C LYS A 395 -6.68 -9.69 -31.92
N LYS A 396 -6.58 -8.66 -32.77
CA LYS A 396 -7.75 -7.94 -33.29
C LYS A 396 -8.67 -8.85 -34.11
N ALA A 397 -8.12 -9.66 -35.00
CA ALA A 397 -8.89 -10.61 -35.80
C ALA A 397 -9.59 -11.66 -34.93
N ALA A 398 -8.91 -12.17 -33.89
CA ALA A 398 -9.49 -13.11 -32.93
C ALA A 398 -10.62 -12.47 -32.12
N GLN A 399 -10.44 -11.23 -31.65
CA GLN A 399 -11.51 -10.48 -30.99
C GLN A 399 -12.70 -10.25 -31.94
N ALA A 400 -12.44 -9.78 -33.17
CA ALA A 400 -13.47 -9.56 -34.18
C ALA A 400 -14.27 -10.85 -34.51
N ALA A 401 -13.60 -12.00 -34.55
CA ALA A 401 -14.28 -13.29 -34.73
C ALA A 401 -15.20 -13.62 -33.53
N ARG A 402 -14.74 -13.36 -32.30
CA ARG A 402 -15.55 -13.56 -31.09
C ARG A 402 -16.75 -12.62 -31.02
N GLU A 403 -16.57 -11.36 -31.41
CA GLU A 403 -17.66 -10.37 -31.48
C GLU A 403 -18.73 -10.79 -32.49
N ARG A 404 -18.33 -11.28 -33.68
CA ARG A 404 -19.27 -11.80 -34.69
C ARG A 404 -19.99 -13.07 -34.23
N ALA A 405 -19.33 -13.88 -33.42
CA ALA A 405 -19.90 -15.10 -32.83
C ALA A 405 -20.67 -14.84 -31.53
N ALA A 406 -20.79 -13.58 -31.09
CA ALA A 406 -21.46 -13.25 -29.85
C ALA A 406 -22.97 -13.49 -29.96
N THR A 407 -23.53 -14.15 -28.96
CA THR A 407 -24.95 -14.52 -28.91
C THR A 407 -25.56 -14.07 -27.59
N ILE A 408 -26.87 -13.81 -27.58
CA ILE A 408 -27.61 -13.58 -26.34
C ILE A 408 -27.67 -14.89 -25.57
N ARG A 409 -27.45 -14.86 -24.24
CA ARG A 409 -27.61 -16.05 -23.40
C ARG A 409 -29.12 -16.31 -23.24
N PRO A 410 -29.59 -17.54 -23.53
CA PRO A 410 -31.00 -17.88 -23.45
C PRO A 410 -31.55 -17.82 -22.03
#